data_AF-A0A1M6M014-F1
#
_entry.id   AF-A0A1M6M014-F1
#
_cell.length_a   1.000
_cell.length_b   1.000
_cell.length_c   1.000
_cell.angle_alpha   90.00
_cell.angle_beta   90.00
_cell.angle_gamma   90.00
#
_symmetry.space_group_name_H-M   'P 1'
#
loop_
_entity.id
_entity.type
_entity.pdbx_description
1 polymer ?
#
loop_
_entity_poly.entity_id
_entity_poly.type
_entity_poly.pdbx_seq_one_letter_code
_entity_poly.pdbx_strand_id
1 'polypeptide(L)'
;MKKLFLFSFLFTALASFGNGIPDDLPRQVSRELKKQFGKNEVVLAEENNAALPDKTGQFFRILSDSDSTTEGYLHYGRVKTCRAGGCALPGGNDSGTDSEYFDYLIVFGTDASVQAVKIYNYQASYGHEIAARGWLKQFRDFTTDDTLDVGKNIDGISGATVSVHAITDDVQWKTQLLKEMILSER
;
A
#
# COMPACT_ATOMS: atom_id res chain seq x y z
N MET A 1 -12.34 -20.89 -47.61
CA MET A 1 -11.33 -21.40 -46.65
C MET A 1 -10.65 -20.20 -46.00
N LYS A 2 -11.11 -19.81 -44.80
CA LYS A 2 -10.61 -18.62 -44.09
C LYS A 2 -9.33 -19.01 -43.34
N LYS A 3 -8.20 -18.40 -43.71
CA LYS A 3 -6.92 -18.58 -43.01
C LYS A 3 -7.00 -17.85 -41.68
N LEU A 4 -6.94 -18.60 -40.58
CA LEU A 4 -6.92 -18.09 -39.22
C LEU A 4 -5.49 -17.61 -38.92
N PHE A 5 -5.29 -16.30 -38.85
CA PHE A 5 -4.03 -15.73 -38.36
C PHE A 5 -3.99 -15.86 -36.83
N LEU A 6 -3.17 -16.79 -36.34
CA LEU A 6 -2.78 -16.86 -34.93
C LEU A 6 -1.75 -15.76 -34.67
N PHE A 7 -2.20 -14.63 -34.12
CA PHE A 7 -1.31 -13.61 -33.56
C PHE A 7 -0.82 -14.13 -32.19
N SER A 8 0.37 -14.74 -32.19
CA SER A 8 1.11 -15.06 -30.97
C SER A 8 1.56 -13.76 -30.33
N PHE A 9 0.83 -13.29 -29.32
CA PHE A 9 1.23 -12.15 -28.49
C PHE A 9 2.34 -12.63 -27.55
N LEU A 10 3.60 -12.49 -28.00
CA LEU A 10 4.77 -12.76 -27.16
C LEU A 10 4.88 -11.61 -26.14
N PHE A 11 4.39 -11.87 -24.93
CA PHE A 11 4.49 -10.94 -23.80
C PHE A 11 5.94 -10.94 -23.31
N THR A 12 6.80 -10.15 -23.95
CA THR A 12 8.14 -9.89 -23.42
C THR A 12 8.02 -8.92 -22.24
N ALA A 13 7.92 -9.47 -21.03
CA ALA A 13 8.18 -8.72 -19.81
C ALA A 13 9.67 -8.33 -19.79
N LEU A 14 9.97 -7.08 -20.13
CA LEU A 14 11.28 -6.49 -19.85
C LEU A 14 11.40 -6.32 -18.33
N ALA A 15 11.97 -7.32 -17.66
CA ALA A 15 12.45 -7.17 -16.30
C ALA A 15 13.68 -6.24 -16.35
N SER A 16 13.46 -4.95 -16.16
CA SER A 16 14.53 -4.04 -15.77
C SER A 16 14.96 -4.42 -14.36
N PHE A 17 16.03 -5.20 -14.23
CA PHE A 17 16.68 -5.44 -12.94
C PHE A 17 17.31 -4.13 -12.48
N GLY A 18 16.54 -3.33 -11.74
CA GLY A 18 17.07 -2.19 -11.00
C GLY A 18 17.88 -2.70 -9.83
N ASN A 19 19.17 -2.37 -9.76
CA ASN A 19 19.99 -2.68 -8.60
C ASN A 19 19.48 -1.87 -7.40
N GLY A 20 18.83 -2.54 -6.46
CA GLY A 20 18.49 -2.00 -5.14
C GLY A 20 17.18 -1.20 -5.04
N ILE A 21 17.01 -0.59 -3.87
CA ILE A 21 15.87 0.25 -3.50
C ILE A 21 15.91 1.55 -4.34
N PRO A 22 14.87 1.89 -5.11
CA PRO A 22 14.77 3.15 -5.84
C PRO A 22 15.14 4.38 -5.01
N ASP A 23 15.97 5.27 -5.56
CA ASP A 23 16.44 6.49 -4.89
C ASP A 23 15.30 7.50 -4.62
N ASP A 24 14.16 7.37 -5.31
CA ASP A 24 12.99 8.23 -5.15
C ASP A 24 12.08 7.83 -3.99
N LEU A 25 12.36 6.70 -3.32
CA LEU A 25 11.57 6.23 -2.20
C LEU A 25 11.71 7.16 -0.99
N PRO A 26 10.61 7.44 -0.28
CA PRO A 26 10.69 8.15 0.98
C PRO A 26 11.65 7.43 1.95
N ARG A 27 12.61 8.16 2.53
CA ARG A 27 13.67 7.60 3.39
C ARG A 27 13.14 6.68 4.49
N GLN A 28 11.96 6.99 5.02
CA GLN A 28 11.30 6.21 6.07
C GLN A 28 10.85 4.83 5.57
N VAL A 29 10.44 4.71 4.31
CA VAL A 29 10.09 3.48 3.62
C VAL A 29 11.35 2.63 3.42
N SER A 30 12.41 3.22 2.85
CA SER A 30 13.69 2.52 2.64
C SER A 30 14.27 1.99 3.97
N ARG A 31 14.13 2.75 5.05
CA ARG A 31 14.56 2.32 6.40
C ARG A 31 13.72 1.17 6.95
N GLU A 32 12.42 1.10 6.66
CA GLU A 32 11.58 -0.01 7.10
C GLU A 32 11.90 -1.28 6.31
N LEU A 33 12.11 -1.17 5.00
CA LEU A 33 12.58 -2.28 4.16
C LEU A 33 13.89 -2.87 4.69
N LYS A 34 14.91 -2.03 4.94
CA LYS A 34 16.19 -2.46 5.51
C LYS A 34 16.06 -3.13 6.88
N LYS A 35 15.04 -2.77 7.66
CA LYS A 35 14.78 -3.36 8.97
C LYS A 35 14.14 -4.74 8.86
N GLN A 36 13.20 -4.92 7.92
CA GLN A 36 12.46 -6.18 7.77
C GLN A 36 13.19 -7.24 6.95
N PHE A 37 13.86 -6.84 5.87
CA PHE A 37 14.49 -7.76 4.91
C PHE A 37 16.02 -7.79 5.02
N GLY A 38 16.59 -7.04 5.97
CA GLY A 38 18.03 -7.01 6.23
C GLY A 38 18.82 -6.08 5.30
N LYS A 39 20.14 -6.15 5.38
CA LYS A 39 21.08 -5.30 4.61
C LYS A 39 21.27 -5.74 3.15
N ASN A 40 20.70 -6.87 2.76
CA ASN A 40 20.82 -7.39 1.40
C ASN A 40 20.02 -6.48 0.47
N GLU A 41 20.57 -6.20 -0.71
CA GLU A 41 19.97 -5.30 -1.70
C GLU A 41 18.63 -5.89 -2.17
N VAL A 42 17.55 -5.46 -1.52
CA VAL A 42 16.19 -5.74 -2.01
C VAL A 42 16.04 -5.07 -3.37
N VAL A 43 15.73 -5.87 -4.38
CA VAL A 43 15.28 -5.36 -5.68
C VAL A 43 13.78 -5.13 -5.60
N LEU A 44 13.35 -3.91 -5.90
CA LEU A 44 11.94 -3.57 -6.01
C LEU A 44 11.52 -3.58 -7.48
N ALA A 45 10.55 -4.42 -7.82
CA ALA A 45 9.87 -4.36 -9.10
C ALA A 45 8.54 -3.63 -8.92
N GLU A 46 8.37 -2.50 -9.62
CA GLU A 46 7.11 -1.75 -9.64
C GLU A 46 6.03 -2.58 -10.36
N GLU A 47 4.91 -2.83 -9.68
CA GLU A 47 3.80 -3.58 -10.25
C GLU A 47 2.77 -2.61 -10.84
N ASN A 48 2.90 -2.35 -12.14
CA ASN A 48 1.97 -1.50 -12.89
C ASN A 48 0.81 -2.31 -13.44
N ASN A 49 -0.29 -2.42 -12.69
CA ASN A 49 -1.50 -3.06 -13.20
C ASN A 49 -2.46 -2.05 -13.85
N ALA A 50 -2.48 -2.00 -15.18
CA ALA A 50 -3.38 -1.13 -15.94
C ALA A 50 -4.88 -1.47 -15.74
N ALA A 51 -5.22 -2.64 -15.20
CA ALA A 51 -6.59 -3.06 -14.94
C ALA A 51 -7.17 -2.49 -13.63
N LEU A 52 -6.31 -1.96 -12.75
CA LEU A 52 -6.69 -1.44 -11.44
C LEU A 52 -6.21 0.02 -11.34
N PRO A 53 -7.09 1.01 -11.55
CA PRO A 53 -6.73 2.42 -11.60
C PRO A 53 -6.53 2.96 -10.18
N ASP A 54 -5.62 2.37 -9.43
CA ASP A 54 -5.26 2.87 -8.12
C ASP A 54 -4.42 4.14 -8.28
N LYS A 55 -5.05 5.29 -8.05
CA LYS A 55 -4.38 6.60 -8.09
C LYS A 55 -3.70 6.96 -6.77
N THR A 56 -3.76 6.11 -5.72
CA THR A 56 -3.38 6.48 -4.34
C THR A 56 -2.25 5.66 -3.73
N GLY A 57 -1.33 5.15 -4.54
CA GLY A 57 -0.06 4.58 -4.06
C GLY A 57 0.54 3.62 -5.08
N GLN A 58 1.69 3.03 -4.75
CA GLN A 58 2.42 2.13 -5.64
C GLN A 58 2.74 0.83 -4.90
N PHE A 59 2.58 -0.29 -5.60
CA PHE A 59 2.98 -1.61 -5.15
C PHE A 59 4.35 -1.97 -5.71
N PHE A 60 5.16 -2.61 -4.87
CA PHE A 60 6.47 -3.11 -5.23
C PHE A 60 6.59 -4.55 -4.78
N ARG A 61 7.13 -5.40 -5.64
CA ARG A 61 7.56 -6.75 -5.27
C ARG A 61 8.97 -6.70 -4.69
N ILE A 62 9.17 -7.35 -3.56
CA ILE A 62 10.45 -7.46 -2.86
C ILE A 62 11.09 -8.76 -3.29
N LEU A 63 12.22 -8.68 -3.98
CA LEU A 63 12.97 -9.84 -4.46
C LEU A 63 14.25 -10.03 -3.66
N SER A 64 14.58 -11.30 -3.40
CA SER A 64 15.90 -11.72 -2.92
C SER A 64 16.94 -11.55 -4.01
N ASP A 65 18.07 -10.95 -3.66
CA ASP A 65 19.21 -10.70 -4.56
C ASP A 65 19.83 -12.00 -5.10
N SER A 66 19.84 -13.07 -4.27
CA SER A 66 20.57 -14.30 -4.61
C SER A 66 19.89 -15.18 -5.66
N ASP A 67 18.56 -15.22 -5.66
CA ASP A 67 17.78 -16.18 -6.46
C ASP A 67 16.55 -15.55 -7.13
N SER A 68 16.35 -14.23 -6.99
CA SER A 68 15.17 -13.52 -7.49
C SER A 68 13.85 -14.10 -6.99
N THR A 69 13.86 -14.80 -5.85
CA THR A 69 12.62 -15.27 -5.21
C THR A 69 11.89 -14.10 -4.57
N THR A 70 10.56 -14.13 -4.62
CA THR A 70 9.74 -13.12 -3.95
C THR A 70 9.80 -13.34 -2.44
N GLU A 71 10.31 -12.36 -1.70
CA GLU A 71 10.32 -12.36 -0.23
C GLU A 71 9.08 -11.69 0.35
N GLY A 72 8.44 -10.81 -0.41
CA GLY A 72 7.22 -10.12 0.02
C GLY A 72 6.84 -8.99 -0.92
N TYR A 73 6.00 -8.10 -0.42
CA TYR A 73 5.54 -6.93 -1.16
C TYR A 73 5.51 -5.69 -0.28
N LEU A 74 5.62 -4.53 -0.91
CA LEU A 74 5.50 -3.22 -0.27
C LEU A 74 4.41 -2.43 -0.99
N HIS A 75 3.53 -1.82 -0.22
CA HIS A 75 2.73 -0.69 -0.66
C HIS A 75 3.14 0.55 0.11
N TYR A 76 3.21 1.70 -0.54
CA TYR A 76 3.13 2.98 0.17
C TYR A 76 2.25 3.96 -0.58
N GLY A 77 1.56 4.80 0.17
CA GLY A 77 0.54 5.68 -0.36
C GLY A 77 0.18 6.81 0.58
N ARG A 78 -0.81 7.60 0.13
CA ARG A 78 -1.35 8.75 0.85
C ARG A 78 -2.84 8.61 1.02
N VAL A 79 -3.30 8.78 2.25
CA VAL A 79 -4.73 8.91 2.57
C VAL A 79 -5.02 10.36 2.91
N LYS A 80 -6.06 10.93 2.28
CA LYS A 80 -6.55 12.27 2.60
C LYS A 80 -7.53 12.18 3.78
N THR A 81 -7.41 13.11 4.72
CA THR A 81 -8.29 13.26 5.88
C THR A 81 -9.08 14.56 5.78
N CYS A 82 -10.13 14.66 6.60
CA CYS A 82 -10.92 15.89 6.69
C CYS A 82 -10.30 16.86 7.69
N ARG A 83 -10.46 18.15 7.39
CA ARG A 83 -9.99 19.25 8.23
C ARG A 83 -10.92 19.49 9.40
N ALA A 84 -10.44 20.27 10.37
CA ALA A 84 -11.21 20.78 11.51
C ALA A 84 -12.54 21.46 11.12
N GLY A 85 -12.64 22.02 9.91
CA GLY A 85 -13.84 22.66 9.35
C GLY A 85 -14.76 21.76 8.55
N GLY A 86 -14.50 20.45 8.47
CA GLY A 86 -15.25 19.48 7.67
C GLY A 86 -14.55 19.03 6.39
N CYS A 87 -15.19 18.10 5.68
CA CYS A 87 -14.73 17.60 4.38
C CYS A 87 -15.33 18.48 3.25
N ALA A 88 -14.57 18.72 2.18
CA ALA A 88 -15.13 19.33 0.98
C ALA A 88 -16.24 18.42 0.41
N LEU A 89 -17.41 18.99 0.12
CA LEU A 89 -18.48 18.26 -0.53
C LEU A 89 -18.07 17.88 -1.96
N PRO A 90 -18.43 16.68 -2.45
CA PRO A 90 -18.22 16.33 -3.85
C PRO A 90 -18.90 17.37 -4.76
N GLY A 91 -18.12 18.06 -5.61
CA GLY A 91 -18.62 19.10 -6.52
C GLY A 91 -18.60 20.53 -5.98
N GLY A 92 -18.06 20.77 -4.77
CA GLY A 92 -17.75 22.12 -4.30
C GLY A 92 -16.53 22.70 -5.04
N ASN A 93 -16.62 23.97 -5.47
CA ASN A 93 -15.48 24.72 -6.01
C ASN A 93 -14.50 25.06 -4.87
N ASP A 94 -13.82 24.07 -4.32
CA ASP A 94 -12.79 24.28 -3.30
C ASP A 94 -11.53 24.82 -3.97
N SER A 95 -11.47 26.14 -4.02
CA SER A 95 -10.35 26.91 -4.54
C SER A 95 -9.24 26.93 -3.51
N GLY A 96 -8.43 25.87 -3.47
CA GLY A 96 -7.01 25.99 -3.14
C GLY A 96 -6.61 25.95 -1.67
N THR A 97 -7.10 25.00 -0.88
CA THR A 97 -6.40 24.63 0.35
C THR A 97 -6.19 23.12 0.44
N ASP A 98 -4.92 22.68 0.53
CA ASP A 98 -4.53 21.27 0.49
C ASP A 98 -5.31 20.41 1.50
N SER A 99 -6.00 19.36 1.05
CA SER A 99 -6.61 18.40 1.98
C SER A 99 -5.57 17.93 3.00
N GLU A 100 -5.95 17.80 4.27
CA GLU A 100 -5.08 17.15 5.26
C GLU A 100 -4.83 15.70 4.84
N TYR A 101 -3.70 15.13 5.23
CA TYR A 101 -3.32 13.79 4.80
C TYR A 101 -2.34 13.10 5.73
N PHE A 102 -2.17 11.81 5.54
CA PHE A 102 -1.02 11.08 6.05
C PHE A 102 -0.46 10.14 4.98
N ASP A 103 0.86 9.96 5.01
CA ASP A 103 1.57 9.00 4.20
C ASP A 103 1.94 7.78 5.04
N TYR A 104 1.71 6.62 4.46
CA TYR A 104 1.86 5.35 5.14
C TYR A 104 2.42 4.28 4.20
N LEU A 105 2.84 3.18 4.80
CA LEU A 105 3.27 1.98 4.10
C LEU A 105 2.63 0.74 4.71
N ILE A 106 2.53 -0.30 3.90
CA ILE A 106 2.21 -1.67 4.29
C ILE A 106 3.30 -2.58 3.75
N VAL A 107 3.85 -3.42 4.62
CA VAL A 107 4.71 -4.54 4.23
C VAL A 107 3.86 -5.79 4.27
N PHE A 108 3.91 -6.59 3.21
CA PHE A 108 3.17 -7.84 3.07
C PHE A 108 4.11 -9.04 2.94
N GLY A 109 3.62 -10.20 3.36
CA GLY A 109 4.21 -11.50 3.05
C GLY A 109 3.86 -11.94 1.62
N THR A 110 4.42 -13.08 1.20
CA THR A 110 4.22 -13.65 -0.14
C THR A 110 2.79 -14.14 -0.40
N ASP A 111 1.99 -14.30 0.64
CA ASP A 111 0.59 -14.71 0.62
C ASP A 111 -0.41 -13.54 0.69
N ALA A 112 0.10 -12.30 0.63
CA ALA A 112 -0.59 -11.04 0.89
C ALA A 112 -0.98 -10.80 2.36
N SER A 113 -0.45 -11.56 3.32
CA SER A 113 -0.65 -11.26 4.75
C SER A 113 0.05 -9.96 5.15
N VAL A 114 -0.60 -9.13 5.97
CA VAL A 114 -0.03 -7.87 6.45
C VAL A 114 1.04 -8.13 7.52
N GLN A 115 2.29 -7.77 7.24
CA GLN A 115 3.42 -7.96 8.15
C GLN A 115 3.68 -6.71 9.00
N ALA A 116 3.49 -5.52 8.42
CA ALA A 116 3.61 -4.26 9.15
C ALA A 116 2.84 -3.12 8.47
N VAL A 117 2.21 -2.27 9.27
CA VAL A 117 1.67 -0.97 8.83
C VAL A 117 2.42 0.14 9.56
N LYS A 118 2.78 1.20 8.84
CA LYS A 118 3.46 2.35 9.43
C LYS A 118 3.06 3.65 8.76
N ILE A 119 2.62 4.60 9.57
CA ILE A 119 2.47 5.99 9.16
C ILE A 119 3.79 6.70 9.40
N TYR A 120 4.36 7.31 8.35
CA TYR A 120 5.68 7.94 8.42
C TYR A 120 5.67 9.45 8.18
N ASN A 121 4.55 9.98 7.71
CA ASN A 121 4.29 11.41 7.60
C ASN A 121 2.82 11.65 7.93
N TYR A 122 2.52 12.58 8.84
CA TYR A 122 1.15 12.91 9.22
C TYR A 122 0.99 14.42 9.16
N GLN A 123 0.18 14.89 8.23
CA GLN A 123 -0.05 16.28 7.87
C GLN A 123 -1.55 16.58 8.02
N ALA A 124 -2.06 16.34 9.23
CA ALA A 124 -3.45 16.60 9.61
C ALA A 124 -3.52 17.17 11.03
N SER A 125 -4.55 17.98 11.30
CA SER A 125 -4.68 18.70 12.57
C SER A 125 -5.08 17.81 13.74
N TYR A 126 -5.76 16.69 13.46
CA TYR A 126 -6.29 15.76 14.47
C TYR A 126 -6.04 14.31 14.07
N GLY A 127 -6.08 13.42 15.07
CA GLY A 127 -6.01 11.97 14.86
C GLY A 127 -4.61 11.37 14.76
N HIS A 128 -3.58 12.13 15.16
CA HIS A 128 -2.18 11.69 15.17
C HIS A 128 -1.95 10.37 15.93
N GLU A 129 -2.87 10.02 16.83
CA GLU A 129 -2.90 8.78 17.60
C GLU A 129 -2.88 7.52 16.71
N ILE A 130 -3.43 7.58 15.48
CA ILE A 130 -3.39 6.44 14.56
C ILE A 130 -1.95 6.08 14.13
N ALA A 131 -0.97 6.98 14.30
CA ALA A 131 0.44 6.70 14.03
C ALA A 131 1.12 5.91 15.17
N ALA A 132 0.43 5.65 16.28
CA ALA A 132 0.97 4.90 17.39
C ALA A 132 1.29 3.45 16.98
N ARG A 133 2.56 3.04 17.14
CA ARG A 133 3.01 1.68 16.81
C ARG A 133 2.21 0.58 17.51
N GLY A 134 1.70 0.86 18.72
CA GLY A 134 0.86 -0.09 19.46
C GLY A 134 -0.48 -0.31 18.77
N TRP A 135 -1.12 0.77 18.33
CA TRP A 135 -2.42 0.73 17.66
C TRP A 135 -2.31 0.11 16.25
N LEU A 136 -1.28 0.47 15.47
CA LEU A 136 -1.05 -0.08 14.13
C LEU A 136 -0.75 -1.58 14.11
N LYS A 137 -0.38 -2.20 15.24
CA LYS A 137 -0.15 -3.65 15.32
C LYS A 137 -1.43 -4.48 15.14
N GLN A 138 -2.59 -3.87 15.27
CA GLN A 138 -3.88 -4.55 15.09
C GLN A 138 -4.09 -5.04 13.64
N PHE A 139 -3.40 -4.44 12.67
CA PHE A 139 -3.43 -4.89 11.27
C PHE A 139 -2.53 -6.08 10.98
N ARG A 140 -1.65 -6.48 11.92
CA ARG A 140 -0.69 -7.55 11.66
C ARG A 140 -1.42 -8.88 11.47
N ASP A 141 -0.91 -9.68 10.54
CA ASP A 141 -1.42 -11.00 10.18
C ASP A 141 -2.80 -10.96 9.48
N PHE A 142 -3.32 -9.76 9.16
CA PHE A 142 -4.55 -9.61 8.39
C PHE A 142 -4.39 -10.20 6.97
N THR A 143 -5.40 -10.95 6.53
CA THR A 143 -5.57 -11.50 5.19
C THR A 143 -6.99 -11.20 4.68
N THR A 144 -7.29 -11.54 3.42
CA THR A 144 -8.62 -11.35 2.82
C THR A 144 -9.67 -12.36 3.30
N ASP A 145 -9.34 -13.22 4.27
CA ASP A 145 -10.26 -14.25 4.77
C ASP A 145 -11.26 -13.72 5.80
N ASP A 146 -11.03 -12.50 6.31
CA ASP A 146 -11.89 -11.78 7.24
C ASP A 146 -11.94 -10.28 6.87
N THR A 147 -12.71 -9.48 7.61
CA THR A 147 -12.85 -8.03 7.42
C THR A 147 -12.29 -7.25 8.60
N LEU A 148 -11.67 -6.11 8.34
CA LEU A 148 -11.30 -5.11 9.34
C LEU A 148 -12.49 -4.21 9.66
N ASP A 149 -12.99 -4.32 10.88
CA ASP A 149 -14.16 -3.62 11.39
C ASP A 149 -13.79 -2.79 12.63
N VAL A 150 -13.87 -1.47 12.49
CA VAL A 150 -13.68 -0.52 13.60
C VAL A 150 -14.74 -0.76 14.68
N GLY A 151 -14.29 -0.94 15.92
CA GLY A 151 -15.12 -1.27 17.08
C GLY A 151 -15.39 -2.77 17.28
N LYS A 152 -14.90 -3.64 16.38
CA LYS A 152 -14.93 -5.10 16.57
C LYS A 152 -13.53 -5.68 16.74
N ASN A 153 -12.72 -5.62 15.68
CA ASN A 153 -11.35 -6.14 15.65
C ASN A 153 -10.30 -5.05 15.38
N ILE A 154 -10.73 -3.81 15.14
CA ILE A 154 -9.88 -2.62 15.16
C ILE A 154 -10.42 -1.64 16.21
N ASP A 155 -9.59 -1.25 17.17
CA ASP A 155 -9.95 -0.27 18.19
C ASP A 155 -10.21 1.11 17.59
N GLY A 156 -11.34 1.71 17.95
CA GLY A 156 -11.60 3.12 17.69
C GLY A 156 -10.68 4.03 18.51
N ILE A 157 -10.46 5.26 18.02
CA ILE A 157 -9.76 6.29 18.77
C ILE A 157 -10.66 7.54 18.85
N SER A 158 -10.92 7.98 20.09
CA SER A 158 -11.69 9.20 20.35
C SER A 158 -11.02 10.41 19.72
N GLY A 159 -11.77 11.21 18.97
CA GLY A 159 -11.26 12.40 18.26
C GLY A 159 -10.48 12.09 16.97
N ALA A 160 -10.35 10.82 16.59
CA ALA A 160 -9.64 10.39 15.38
C ALA A 160 -10.50 9.50 14.47
N THR A 161 -11.83 9.49 14.64
CA THR A 161 -12.75 8.58 13.94
C THR A 161 -12.56 8.56 12.42
N VAL A 162 -12.44 9.73 11.79
CA VAL A 162 -12.22 9.82 10.34
C VAL A 162 -10.92 9.15 9.92
N SER A 163 -9.82 9.44 10.62
CA SER A 163 -8.51 8.85 10.31
C SER A 163 -8.48 7.34 10.57
N VAL A 164 -9.13 6.87 11.64
CA VAL A 164 -9.26 5.45 11.98
C VAL A 164 -9.97 4.69 10.87
N HIS A 165 -11.13 5.16 10.43
CA HIS A 165 -11.84 4.51 9.33
C HIS A 165 -11.03 4.57 8.03
N ALA A 166 -10.48 5.73 7.69
CA ALA A 166 -9.76 5.90 6.43
C ALA A 166 -8.54 4.98 6.30
N ILE A 167 -7.72 4.81 7.34
CA ILE A 167 -6.61 3.85 7.28
C ILE A 167 -7.07 2.40 7.31
N THR A 168 -8.13 2.09 8.05
CA THR A 168 -8.67 0.72 8.15
C THR A 168 -9.19 0.25 6.80
N ASP A 169 -10.02 1.08 6.16
CA ASP A 169 -10.58 0.81 4.84
C ASP A 169 -9.47 0.68 3.78
N ASP A 170 -8.45 1.55 3.82
CA ASP A 170 -7.36 1.52 2.86
C ASP A 170 -6.47 0.28 3.06
N VAL A 171 -6.14 -0.11 4.30
CA VAL A 171 -5.41 -1.36 4.57
C VAL A 171 -6.19 -2.57 4.06
N GLN A 172 -7.50 -2.64 4.31
CA GLN A 172 -8.34 -3.72 3.79
C GLN A 172 -8.33 -3.75 2.26
N TRP A 173 -8.56 -2.59 1.63
CA TRP A 173 -8.61 -2.46 0.18
C TRP A 173 -7.28 -2.84 -0.49
N LYS A 174 -6.14 -2.34 0.01
CA LYS A 174 -4.82 -2.66 -0.56
C LYS A 174 -4.45 -4.12 -0.39
N THR A 175 -4.87 -4.75 0.71
CA THR A 175 -4.66 -6.20 0.93
C THR A 175 -5.43 -7.02 -0.09
N GLN A 176 -6.70 -6.68 -0.34
CA GLN A 176 -7.52 -7.31 -1.37
C GLN A 176 -6.91 -7.13 -2.77
N LEU A 177 -6.49 -5.91 -3.09
CA LEU A 177 -5.89 -5.59 -4.38
C LEU A 177 -4.63 -6.40 -4.66
N LEU A 178 -3.72 -6.47 -3.68
CA LEU A 178 -2.50 -7.27 -3.79
C LEU A 178 -2.83 -8.75 -3.98
N LYS A 179 -3.82 -9.27 -3.25
CA LYS A 179 -4.25 -10.67 -3.39
C LYS A 179 -4.71 -10.98 -4.81
N GLU A 180 -5.50 -10.10 -5.40
CA GLU A 180 -5.97 -10.23 -6.79
C GLU A 180 -4.81 -10.17 -7.79
N MET A 181 -3.86 -9.25 -7.59
CA MET A 181 -2.65 -9.16 -8.42
C MET A 181 -1.86 -10.47 -8.40
N ILE A 182 -1.55 -11.01 -7.21
CA ILE A 182 -0.82 -12.27 -7.05
C ILE A 182 -1.56 -13.45 -7.71
N LEU A 183 -2.89 -13.49 -7.60
CA LEU A 183 -3.69 -14.54 -8.21
C LEU A 183 -3.74 -14.44 -9.74
N SER A 184 -3.67 -13.24 -10.29
CA SER A 184 -3.71 -13.01 -11.74
C SER A 184 -2.40 -13.37 -12.48
N GLU A 185 -1.29 -13.47 -11.75
CA GLU A 185 0.02 -13.85 -12.28
C GLU A 185 0.21 -15.38 -12.39
N ARG A 186 -0.68 -16.16 -11.78
CA ARG A 186 -0.64 -17.64 -11.75
C ARG A 186 -1.47 -18.26 -12.87
#